data_AF-A0A7R9WSG9-F1
#
_entry.id   AF-A0A7R9WSG9-F1
#
_cell.length_a   1.000
_cell.length_b   1.000
_cell.length_c   1.000
_cell.angle_alpha   90.00
_cell.angle_beta   90.00
_cell.angle_gamma   90.00
#
_symmetry.space_group_name_H-M   'P 1'
#
loop_
_entity.id
_entity.type
_entity.pdbx_description
1 polymer ?
#
loop_
_entity_poly.entity_id
_entity_poly.type
_entity_poly.pdbx_seq_one_letter_code
_entity_poly.pdbx_strand_id
1 'polypeptide(L)'
;NAAVGESSDAAGTADGEKDPLQNRPRAPTEALVPATKQRLLLQQAQALASQLLTERNANAGNDDDTTTTDLRQQLESIIERPKTSNGGAVNRKTIPIALRYKMDQQTVQQQQQTTTDTPIPLSGRSLRAALNIYTANLQFGETYVLTASPEVKKQLIRADQLPDVKAVITADLDLRDLYRNKIQTLMEDIAAELYCGTTDWVELNELLKEINGTMNQWFGFIAPQDVANAEALAQATVVELP
;
A
#
# COMPACT_ATOMS: atom_id res chain seq x y z
N ASN A 1 -33.27 -41.56 53.36
CA ASN A 1 -32.89 -41.97 52.00
C ASN A 1 -32.91 -40.76 51.09
N ALA A 2 -31.74 -40.18 50.88
CA ALA A 2 -31.52 -38.99 50.07
C ALA A 2 -31.29 -39.38 48.60
N ALA A 3 -32.10 -38.76 47.75
CA ALA A 3 -31.79 -38.01 46.52
C ALA A 3 -30.73 -38.49 45.48
N VAL A 4 -31.11 -38.13 44.24
CA VAL A 4 -30.29 -37.76 43.06
C VAL A 4 -30.04 -38.85 42.03
N GLY A 5 -30.83 -38.79 40.95
CA GLY A 5 -30.46 -39.24 39.62
C GLY A 5 -30.91 -38.17 38.63
N GLU A 6 -29.95 -37.42 38.07
CA GLU A 6 -30.13 -36.64 36.84
C GLU A 6 -28.74 -36.33 36.29
N SER A 7 -28.31 -37.13 35.33
CA SER A 7 -27.20 -36.86 34.43
C SER A 7 -27.70 -35.94 33.33
N SER A 8 -27.33 -34.66 33.38
CA SER A 8 -27.51 -33.74 32.26
C SER A 8 -26.18 -33.48 31.58
N ASP A 9 -26.24 -33.57 30.26
CA ASP A 9 -25.18 -33.41 29.30
C ASP A 9 -24.37 -32.12 29.50
N ALA A 10 -23.05 -32.26 29.59
CA ALA A 10 -22.12 -31.16 29.46
C ALA A 10 -22.06 -30.75 27.98
N ALA A 11 -22.87 -29.75 27.65
CA ALA A 11 -22.84 -29.01 26.39
C ALA A 11 -21.42 -28.46 26.12
N GLY A 12 -21.04 -28.56 24.85
CA GLY A 12 -19.71 -28.26 24.33
C GLY A 12 -19.16 -26.91 24.77
N THR A 13 -17.89 -26.96 25.15
CA THR A 13 -17.01 -25.82 25.33
C THR A 13 -17.10 -24.90 24.12
N ALA A 14 -17.56 -23.67 24.34
CA ALA A 14 -17.48 -22.59 23.37
C ALA A 14 -16.02 -22.43 22.94
N ASP A 15 -15.70 -22.82 21.71
CA ASP A 15 -14.47 -22.43 21.03
C ASP A 15 -14.38 -20.90 21.13
N GLY A 16 -13.36 -20.42 21.85
CA GLY A 16 -13.09 -18.99 21.94
C GLY A 16 -13.04 -18.43 20.52
N GLU A 17 -13.93 -17.48 20.25
CA GLU A 17 -14.04 -16.76 18.99
C GLU A 17 -12.71 -16.02 18.76
N LYS A 18 -11.73 -16.75 18.20
CA LYS A 18 -10.45 -16.18 17.79
C LYS A 18 -10.79 -15.15 16.74
N ASP A 19 -10.47 -13.90 17.04
CA ASP A 19 -10.65 -12.79 16.12
C ASP A 19 -10.11 -13.24 14.74
N PRO A 20 -10.96 -13.29 13.70
CA PRO A 20 -10.56 -13.76 12.37
C PRO A 20 -9.39 -12.95 11.79
N LEU A 21 -9.11 -11.77 12.34
CA LEU A 21 -7.96 -10.94 12.01
C LEU A 21 -6.62 -11.52 12.49
N GLN A 22 -6.62 -12.44 13.47
CA GLN A 22 -5.39 -13.04 14.00
C GLN A 22 -4.73 -14.02 13.04
N ASN A 23 -5.49 -14.63 12.11
CA ASN A 23 -5.02 -15.58 11.11
C ASN A 23 -4.57 -14.93 9.79
N ARG A 24 -4.45 -13.59 9.74
CA ARG A 24 -3.90 -12.91 8.56
C ARG A 24 -2.43 -13.28 8.36
N PRO A 25 -1.94 -13.33 7.12
CA PRO A 25 -0.51 -13.45 6.83
C PRO A 25 0.27 -12.36 7.56
N ARG A 26 1.40 -12.73 8.17
CA ARG A 26 2.22 -11.78 8.95
C ARG A 26 3.64 -11.74 8.44
N ALA A 27 4.29 -10.59 8.60
CA ALA A 27 5.71 -10.40 8.38
C ALA A 27 6.27 -9.56 9.53
N PRO A 28 7.60 -9.52 9.73
CA PRO A 28 8.22 -8.61 10.69
C PRO A 28 7.80 -7.16 10.42
N THR A 29 7.52 -6.39 11.48
CA THR A 29 7.05 -5.00 11.37
C THR A 29 8.04 -4.13 10.60
N GLU A 30 9.33 -4.41 10.72
CA GLU A 30 10.43 -3.73 10.03
C GLU A 30 10.31 -3.85 8.50
N ALA A 31 9.77 -4.97 8.00
CA ALA A 31 9.53 -5.18 6.58
C ALA A 31 8.39 -4.29 6.05
N LEU A 32 7.51 -3.80 6.93
CA LEU A 32 6.39 -2.91 6.57
C LEU A 32 6.78 -1.43 6.56
N VAL A 33 7.81 -1.05 7.33
CA VAL A 33 8.24 0.35 7.49
C VAL A 33 8.47 1.07 6.16
N PRO A 34 9.13 0.49 5.14
CA PRO A 34 9.31 1.17 3.85
C PRO A 34 7.98 1.53 3.18
N ALA A 35 7.02 0.60 3.14
CA ALA A 35 5.71 0.84 2.55
C ALA A 35 4.94 1.91 3.34
N THR A 36 5.05 1.90 4.68
CA THR A 36 4.43 2.91 5.54
C THR A 36 5.00 4.30 5.29
N LYS A 37 6.32 4.43 5.13
CA LYS A 37 6.97 5.71 4.77
C LYS A 37 6.45 6.25 3.44
N GLN A 38 6.35 5.39 2.42
CA GLN A 38 5.79 5.78 1.12
C GLN A 38 4.32 6.21 1.23
N ARG A 39 3.52 5.55 2.09
CA ARG A 39 2.13 5.95 2.36
C ARG A 39 2.05 7.35 2.99
N LEU A 40 2.91 7.66 3.96
CA LEU A 40 2.95 8.99 4.58
C LEU A 40 3.33 10.08 3.56
N LEU A 41 4.30 9.79 2.68
CA LEU A 41 4.67 10.71 1.59
C LEU A 41 3.50 10.92 0.60
N LEU A 42 2.74 9.88 0.26
CA LEU A 42 1.56 10.00 -0.59
C LEU A 42 0.45 10.87 0.05
N GLN A 43 0.27 10.75 1.36
CA GLN A 43 -0.67 11.59 2.11
C GLN A 43 -0.22 13.06 2.13
N GLN A 44 1.08 13.30 2.31
CA GLN A 44 1.66 14.64 2.24
C GLN A 44 1.50 15.25 0.85
N ALA A 45 1.80 14.49 -0.21
CA ALA A 45 1.63 14.93 -1.60
C ALA A 45 0.17 15.30 -1.91
N GLN A 46 -0.78 14.49 -1.45
CA GLN A 46 -2.22 14.78 -1.60
C GLN A 46 -2.62 16.06 -0.85
N ALA A 47 -2.12 16.26 0.37
CA ALA A 47 -2.39 17.46 1.16
C ALA A 47 -1.89 18.72 0.44
N LEU A 48 -0.66 18.69 -0.08
CA LEU A 48 -0.08 19.78 -0.87
C LEU A 48 -0.90 20.06 -2.14
N ALA A 49 -1.27 19.03 -2.90
CA ALA A 49 -2.09 19.19 -4.10
C ALA A 49 -3.48 19.78 -3.81
N SER A 50 -4.11 19.36 -2.71
CA SER A 50 -5.41 19.92 -2.27
C SER A 50 -5.29 21.37 -1.82
N GLN A 51 -4.21 21.74 -1.13
CA GLN A 51 -3.92 23.13 -0.76
C GLN A 51 -3.70 23.99 -2.01
N LEU A 52 -2.87 23.53 -2.94
CA LEU A 52 -2.59 24.24 -4.19
C LEU A 52 -3.86 24.49 -5.00
N LEU A 53 -4.74 23.49 -5.13
CA LEU A 53 -6.02 23.64 -5.80
C LEU A 53 -6.92 24.68 -5.11
N THR A 54 -6.91 24.72 -3.77
CA THR A 54 -7.69 25.68 -2.98
C THR A 54 -7.17 27.11 -3.18
N GLU A 55 -5.86 27.31 -3.07
CA GLU A 55 -5.21 28.61 -3.26
C GLU A 55 -5.41 29.14 -4.68
N ARG A 56 -5.30 28.28 -5.69
CA ARG A 56 -5.50 28.66 -7.09
C ARG A 56 -6.94 29.11 -7.37
N ASN A 57 -7.92 28.45 -6.76
CA ASN A 57 -9.33 28.83 -6.89
C ASN A 57 -9.64 30.15 -6.14
N ALA A 58 -8.99 30.37 -5.00
CA ALA A 58 -9.15 31.60 -4.21
C ALA A 58 -8.50 32.82 -4.88
N ASN A 59 -7.35 32.63 -5.51
CA ASN A 59 -6.53 33.69 -6.11
C ASN A 59 -6.73 33.83 -7.63
N ALA A 60 -7.87 33.36 -8.16
CA ALA A 60 -8.21 33.51 -9.58
C ALA A 60 -8.37 34.99 -9.98
N GLY A 61 -7.24 35.65 -10.28
CA GLY A 61 -7.17 37.07 -10.63
C GLY A 61 -6.10 37.90 -9.90
N ASN A 62 -5.35 37.34 -8.95
CA ASN A 62 -4.22 38.00 -8.29
C ASN A 62 -2.88 37.50 -8.85
N ASP A 63 -1.96 38.41 -9.16
CA ASP A 63 -0.63 38.14 -9.76
C ASP A 63 0.42 37.64 -8.75
N ASP A 64 0.10 37.51 -7.45
CA ASP A 64 1.04 37.00 -6.44
C ASP A 64 1.06 35.46 -6.44
N ASP A 65 1.81 34.89 -7.38
CA ASP A 65 1.94 33.45 -7.62
C ASP A 65 2.99 32.75 -6.73
N THR A 66 3.53 33.47 -5.73
CA THR A 66 4.66 32.99 -4.91
C THR A 66 4.28 31.73 -4.12
N THR A 67 3.13 31.74 -3.42
CA THR A 67 2.69 30.60 -2.61
C THR A 67 2.36 29.36 -3.44
N THR A 68 1.72 29.53 -4.61
CA THR A 68 1.43 28.43 -5.54
C THR A 68 2.73 27.82 -6.07
N THR A 69 3.73 28.67 -6.37
CA THR A 69 5.05 28.24 -6.83
C THR A 69 5.77 27.45 -5.74
N ASP A 70 5.73 27.90 -4.49
CA ASP A 70 6.35 27.20 -3.35
C ASP A 70 5.69 25.83 -3.11
N LEU A 71 4.35 25.76 -3.10
CA LEU A 71 3.61 24.51 -2.94
C LEU A 71 3.91 23.52 -4.06
N ARG A 72 3.98 24.01 -5.31
CA ARG A 72 4.39 23.21 -6.46
C ARG A 72 5.81 22.68 -6.27
N GLN A 73 6.75 23.52 -5.86
CA GLN A 73 8.15 23.10 -5.66
C GLN A 73 8.27 22.04 -4.56
N GLN A 74 7.49 22.14 -3.48
CA GLN A 74 7.40 21.10 -2.46
C GLN A 74 6.84 19.79 -3.01
N LEU A 75 5.81 19.86 -3.86
CA LEU A 75 5.26 18.65 -4.49
C LEU A 75 6.29 17.99 -5.44
N GLU A 76 7.02 18.80 -6.20
CA GLU A 76 8.09 18.35 -7.10
C GLU A 76 9.32 17.81 -6.36
N SER A 77 9.53 18.13 -5.09
CA SER A 77 10.61 17.56 -4.28
C SER A 77 10.26 16.17 -3.73
N ILE A 78 8.95 15.89 -3.55
CA ILE A 78 8.44 14.61 -3.08
C ILE A 78 8.36 13.60 -4.22
N ILE A 79 7.91 14.01 -5.41
CA ILE A 79 7.63 13.11 -6.55
C ILE A 79 8.86 13.02 -7.47
N GLU A 80 9.29 11.81 -7.85
CA GLU A 80 10.42 11.62 -8.76
C GLU A 80 10.02 12.08 -10.17
N ARG A 81 10.80 13.02 -10.73
CA ARG A 81 10.65 13.40 -12.15
C ARG A 81 10.88 12.17 -13.05
N PRO A 82 9.96 11.90 -14.02
CA PRO A 82 10.17 10.85 -15.00
C PRO A 82 11.49 11.08 -15.74
N LYS A 83 12.32 10.03 -15.84
CA LYS A 83 13.55 10.09 -16.64
C LYS A 83 13.16 10.24 -18.10
N THR A 84 13.24 11.46 -18.64
CA THR A 84 13.13 11.67 -20.08
C THR A 84 14.36 11.04 -20.72
N SER A 85 14.17 10.05 -21.59
CA SER A 85 15.25 9.62 -22.46
C SER A 85 15.58 10.80 -23.37
N ASN A 86 16.72 11.44 -23.17
CA ASN A 86 17.22 12.54 -24.00
C ASN A 86 16.93 12.31 -25.49
N GLY A 87 15.93 13.00 -26.05
CA GLY A 87 15.69 13.24 -27.49
C GLY A 87 15.64 12.05 -28.47
N GLY A 88 15.92 10.83 -28.06
CA GLY A 88 15.87 9.63 -28.88
C GLY A 88 14.52 8.96 -28.70
N ALA A 89 13.82 8.71 -29.80
CA ALA A 89 12.57 7.95 -29.84
C ALA A 89 12.55 6.87 -28.76
N VAL A 90 11.54 6.92 -27.87
CA VAL A 90 11.36 5.96 -26.78
C VAL A 90 11.13 4.60 -27.40
N ASN A 91 12.23 3.89 -27.68
CA ASN A 91 12.21 2.50 -28.02
C ASN A 91 11.91 1.80 -26.69
N ARG A 92 10.62 1.73 -26.31
CA ARG A 92 10.10 0.92 -25.20
C ARG A 92 10.39 -0.54 -25.55
N LYS A 93 11.66 -0.95 -25.49
CA LYS A 93 12.03 -2.35 -25.46
C LYS A 93 11.37 -2.88 -24.20
N THR A 94 10.37 -3.73 -24.38
CA THR A 94 9.71 -4.46 -23.30
C THR A 94 10.80 -5.00 -22.39
N ILE A 95 10.96 -4.40 -21.21
CA ILE A 95 11.95 -4.85 -20.25
C ILE A 95 11.48 -6.24 -19.83
N PRO A 96 12.29 -7.30 -20.02
CA PRO A 96 11.92 -8.64 -19.60
C PRO A 96 11.56 -8.61 -18.12
N ILE A 97 10.48 -9.28 -17.74
CA ILE A 97 9.95 -9.22 -16.37
C ILE A 97 11.02 -9.54 -15.31
N ALA A 98 11.90 -10.51 -15.60
CA ALA A 98 13.03 -10.89 -14.76
C ALA A 98 14.04 -9.76 -14.53
N LEU A 99 14.23 -8.88 -15.50
CA LEU A 99 15.14 -7.74 -15.41
C LEU A 99 14.51 -6.63 -14.56
N ARG A 100 13.18 -6.46 -14.64
CA ARG A 100 12.41 -5.57 -13.77
C ARG A 100 12.48 -6.03 -12.30
N TYR A 101 12.32 -7.33 -12.04
CA TYR A 101 12.52 -7.92 -10.72
C TYR A 101 13.94 -7.67 -10.16
N LYS A 102 14.98 -7.78 -10.98
CA LYS A 102 16.36 -7.49 -10.54
C LYS A 102 16.55 -6.02 -10.16
N MET A 103 15.95 -5.10 -10.90
CA MET A 103 15.99 -3.67 -10.56
C MET A 103 15.22 -3.38 -9.27
N ASP A 104 14.02 -3.97 -9.11
CA ASP A 104 13.26 -3.87 -7.87
C ASP A 104 14.08 -4.39 -6.68
N GLN A 105 14.77 -5.53 -6.83
CA GLN A 105 15.66 -6.07 -5.80
C GLN A 105 16.82 -5.13 -5.44
N GLN A 106 17.39 -4.42 -6.43
CA GLN A 106 18.42 -3.41 -6.16
C GLN A 106 17.85 -2.22 -5.40
N THR A 107 16.65 -1.75 -5.76
CA THR A 107 15.95 -0.68 -5.03
C THR A 107 15.58 -1.13 -3.61
N VAL A 108 15.16 -2.38 -3.44
CA VAL A 108 14.92 -2.99 -2.13
C VAL A 108 16.20 -3.05 -1.30
N GLN A 109 17.33 -3.47 -1.89
CA GLN A 109 18.62 -3.48 -1.20
C GLN A 109 19.07 -2.06 -0.81
N GLN A 110 18.85 -1.07 -1.68
CA GLN A 110 19.09 0.33 -1.33
C GLN A 110 18.20 0.76 -0.17
N GLN A 111 16.89 0.49 -0.22
CA GLN A 111 15.94 0.82 0.86
C GLN A 111 16.29 0.15 2.21
N GLN A 112 16.85 -1.07 2.19
CA GLN A 112 17.29 -1.78 3.39
C GLN A 112 18.68 -1.34 3.89
N GLN A 113 19.54 -0.83 3.01
CA GLN A 113 20.91 -0.39 3.34
C GLN A 113 21.02 1.13 3.59
N THR A 114 20.03 1.93 3.20
CA THR A 114 20.03 3.38 3.44
C THR A 114 19.77 3.66 4.92
N THR A 115 20.86 3.73 5.68
CA THR A 115 21.00 4.50 6.93
C THR A 115 21.25 5.99 6.66
N THR A 116 21.17 6.43 5.40
CA THR A 116 21.47 7.79 4.96
C THR A 116 20.21 8.65 4.93
N ASP A 117 20.26 9.82 5.57
CA ASP A 117 19.22 10.85 5.78
C ASP A 117 18.51 11.41 4.53
N THR A 118 18.67 10.81 3.34
CA THR A 118 18.02 11.27 2.12
C THR A 118 16.71 10.53 1.89
N PRO A 119 15.54 11.20 1.94
CA PRO A 119 14.26 10.56 1.67
C PRO A 119 14.23 10.06 0.22
N ILE A 120 13.81 8.81 0.03
CA ILE A 120 13.61 8.24 -1.30
C ILE A 120 12.33 8.86 -1.89
N PRO A 121 12.41 9.55 -3.04
CA PRO A 121 11.25 10.20 -3.64
C PRO A 121 10.18 9.17 -4.05
N LEU A 122 8.93 9.64 -4.13
CA LEU A 122 7.81 8.86 -4.61
C LEU A 122 7.98 8.57 -6.10
N SER A 123 8.06 7.28 -6.45
CA SER A 123 8.02 6.83 -7.82
C SER A 123 7.43 5.43 -7.90
N GLY A 124 6.95 5.05 -9.08
CA GLY A 124 6.37 3.72 -9.28
C GLY A 124 7.33 2.60 -8.87
N ARG A 125 8.65 2.82 -9.03
CA ARG A 125 9.69 1.85 -8.62
C ARG A 125 9.90 1.84 -7.10
N SER A 126 9.98 2.99 -6.45
CA SER A 126 10.20 3.05 -5.00
C SER A 126 9.00 2.47 -4.24
N LEU A 127 7.78 2.77 -4.68
CA LEU A 127 6.54 2.18 -4.17
C LEU A 127 6.52 0.67 -4.36
N ARG A 128 6.75 0.19 -5.59
CA ARG A 128 6.77 -1.24 -5.90
C ARG A 128 7.80 -1.98 -5.05
N ALA A 129 9.01 -1.45 -4.94
CA ALA A 129 10.07 -2.02 -4.12
C ALA A 129 9.65 -2.09 -2.63
N ALA A 130 9.12 -0.98 -2.09
CA ALA A 130 8.69 -0.91 -0.69
C ALA A 130 7.60 -1.93 -0.35
N LEU A 131 6.59 -2.07 -1.23
CA LEU A 131 5.53 -3.06 -1.08
C LEU A 131 6.05 -4.50 -1.21
N ASN A 132 7.01 -4.73 -2.11
CA ASN A 132 7.62 -6.03 -2.32
C ASN A 132 8.41 -6.53 -1.11
N ILE A 133 9.04 -5.63 -0.33
CA ILE A 133 9.77 -6.00 0.90
C ILE A 133 8.82 -6.72 1.85
N TYR A 134 7.65 -6.15 2.10
CA TYR A 134 6.68 -6.77 2.99
C TYR A 134 6.17 -8.10 2.43
N THR A 135 5.75 -8.13 1.15
CA THR A 135 5.21 -9.37 0.55
C THR A 135 6.22 -10.51 0.50
N ALA A 136 7.51 -10.21 0.31
CA ALA A 136 8.57 -11.21 0.28
C ALA A 136 8.86 -11.83 1.67
N ASN A 137 8.46 -11.16 2.75
CA ASN A 137 8.64 -11.61 4.13
C ASN A 137 7.35 -12.18 4.75
N LEU A 138 6.28 -12.34 3.96
CA LEU A 138 5.01 -12.89 4.43
C LEU A 138 5.16 -14.35 4.84
N GLN A 139 4.61 -14.66 6.02
CA GLN A 139 4.46 -15.98 6.57
C GLN A 139 2.96 -16.30 6.62
N PHE A 140 2.60 -17.40 5.99
CA PHE A 140 1.23 -17.91 5.96
C PHE A 140 1.06 -19.01 7.00
N GLY A 141 -0.09 -19.02 7.69
CA GLY A 141 -0.46 -20.11 8.59
C GLY A 141 -0.89 -21.36 7.84
N GLU A 142 -0.97 -22.48 8.55
CA GLU A 142 -1.44 -23.76 8.02
C GLU A 142 -2.97 -23.84 7.87
N THR A 143 -3.70 -22.86 8.41
CA THR A 143 -5.16 -22.81 8.39
C THR A 143 -5.64 -21.45 7.91
N TYR A 144 -6.83 -21.41 7.32
CA TYR A 144 -7.50 -20.17 6.93
C TYR A 144 -8.85 -20.06 7.64
N VAL A 145 -9.34 -18.82 7.77
CA VAL A 145 -10.70 -18.57 8.25
C VAL A 145 -11.56 -18.14 7.06
N LEU A 146 -12.60 -18.91 6.78
CA LEU A 146 -13.59 -18.55 5.76
C LEU A 146 -14.50 -17.44 6.32
N THR A 147 -14.39 -16.24 5.74
CA THR A 147 -15.18 -15.05 6.13
C THR A 147 -16.53 -14.94 5.40
N ALA A 148 -16.92 -15.95 4.62
CA ALA A 148 -18.19 -15.98 3.91
C ALA A 148 -19.38 -16.09 4.88
N SER A 149 -20.57 -15.63 4.45
CA SER A 149 -21.79 -15.75 5.25
C SER A 149 -22.11 -17.21 5.60
N PRO A 150 -22.82 -17.48 6.72
CA PRO A 150 -23.14 -18.86 7.12
C PRO A 150 -23.89 -19.65 6.05
N GLU A 151 -24.68 -18.98 5.22
CA GLU A 151 -25.41 -19.57 4.10
C GLU A 151 -24.46 -20.03 3.00
N VAL A 152 -23.53 -19.17 2.58
CA VAL A 152 -22.51 -19.48 1.57
C VAL A 152 -21.58 -20.58 2.08
N LYS A 153 -21.17 -20.52 3.36
CA LYS A 153 -20.37 -21.57 3.99
C LYS A 153 -21.08 -22.93 3.94
N LYS A 154 -22.37 -22.99 4.27
CA LYS A 154 -23.17 -24.24 4.18
C LYS A 154 -23.27 -24.75 2.74
N GLN A 155 -23.43 -23.85 1.76
CA GLN A 155 -23.47 -24.23 0.34
C GLN A 155 -22.13 -24.83 -0.13
N LEU A 156 -21.01 -24.19 0.20
CA LEU A 156 -19.66 -24.67 -0.16
C LEU A 156 -19.34 -26.02 0.48
N ILE A 157 -19.75 -26.24 1.74
CA ILE A 157 -19.58 -27.53 2.42
C ILE A 157 -20.38 -28.63 1.72
N ARG A 158 -21.63 -28.35 1.33
CA ARG A 158 -22.47 -29.34 0.63
C ARG A 158 -21.96 -29.67 -0.77
N ALA A 159 -21.33 -28.71 -1.43
CA ALA A 159 -20.76 -28.87 -2.76
C ALA A 159 -19.33 -29.44 -2.76
N ASP A 160 -18.73 -29.65 -1.59
CA ASP A 160 -17.30 -30.01 -1.42
C ASP A 160 -16.35 -29.04 -2.16
N GLN A 161 -16.70 -27.75 -2.13
CA GLN A 161 -16.00 -26.66 -2.84
C GLN A 161 -15.29 -25.71 -1.86
N LEU A 162 -14.87 -26.21 -0.70
CA LEU A 162 -14.05 -25.41 0.20
C LEU A 162 -12.67 -25.16 -0.44
N PRO A 163 -12.18 -23.91 -0.49
CA PRO A 163 -10.86 -23.62 -1.03
C PRO A 163 -9.78 -24.38 -0.25
N ASP A 164 -8.76 -24.85 -0.97
CA ASP A 164 -7.52 -25.30 -0.33
C ASP A 164 -6.74 -24.09 0.22
N VAL A 165 -5.96 -24.31 1.27
CA VAL A 165 -5.07 -23.30 1.86
C VAL A 165 -4.17 -22.69 0.77
N LYS A 166 -3.64 -23.51 -0.14
CA LYS A 166 -2.84 -23.01 -1.27
C LYS A 166 -3.61 -22.07 -2.17
N ALA A 167 -4.87 -22.39 -2.48
CA ALA A 167 -5.71 -21.54 -3.30
C ALA A 167 -6.00 -20.20 -2.63
N VAL A 168 -6.20 -20.20 -1.30
CA VAL A 168 -6.38 -18.97 -0.51
C VAL A 168 -5.10 -18.13 -0.51
N ILE A 169 -3.94 -18.74 -0.32
CA ILE A 169 -2.63 -18.06 -0.35
C ILE A 169 -2.39 -17.43 -1.73
N THR A 170 -2.62 -18.19 -2.81
CA THR A 170 -2.48 -17.67 -4.18
C THR A 170 -3.41 -16.49 -4.43
N ALA A 171 -4.68 -16.58 -4.03
CA ALA A 171 -5.63 -15.48 -4.18
C ALA A 171 -5.21 -14.21 -3.39
N ASP A 172 -4.69 -14.36 -2.16
CA ASP A 172 -4.18 -13.22 -1.37
C ASP A 172 -2.99 -12.53 -2.05
N LEU A 173 -2.01 -13.33 -2.52
CA LEU A 173 -0.85 -12.82 -3.25
C LEU A 173 -1.23 -12.15 -4.57
N ASP A 174 -2.16 -12.73 -5.33
CA ASP A 174 -2.64 -12.18 -6.59
C ASP A 174 -3.33 -10.82 -6.39
N LEU A 175 -4.12 -10.66 -5.33
CA LEU A 175 -4.76 -9.38 -5.00
C LEU A 175 -3.74 -8.32 -4.58
N ARG A 176 -2.74 -8.68 -3.76
CA ARG A 176 -1.66 -7.74 -3.40
C ARG A 176 -0.88 -7.30 -4.63
N ASP A 177 -0.62 -8.23 -5.55
CA ASP A 177 0.07 -7.98 -6.81
C ASP A 177 -0.74 -7.06 -7.73
N LEU A 178 -2.06 -7.27 -7.80
CA LEU A 178 -2.99 -6.41 -8.53
C LEU A 178 -2.94 -4.97 -8.00
N TYR A 179 -3.09 -4.77 -6.70
CA TYR A 179 -3.05 -3.43 -6.10
C TYR A 179 -1.68 -2.77 -6.26
N ARG A 180 -0.57 -3.51 -6.08
CA ARG A 180 0.77 -2.99 -6.32
C ARG A 180 0.96 -2.51 -7.76
N ASN A 181 0.47 -3.27 -8.74
CA ASN A 181 0.53 -2.87 -10.15
C ASN A 181 -0.32 -1.62 -10.41
N LYS A 182 -1.53 -1.54 -9.82
CA LYS A 182 -2.39 -0.36 -9.93
C LYS A 182 -1.73 0.88 -9.31
N ILE A 183 -1.17 0.77 -8.11
CA ILE A 183 -0.41 1.85 -7.43
C ILE A 183 0.73 2.34 -8.32
N GLN A 184 1.46 1.42 -8.95
CA GLN A 184 2.55 1.78 -9.85
C GLN A 184 2.06 2.58 -11.05
N THR A 185 1.00 2.13 -11.73
CA THR A 185 0.42 2.84 -12.87
C THR A 185 -0.05 4.24 -12.48
N LEU A 186 -0.81 4.36 -11.38
CA LEU A 186 -1.26 5.66 -10.88
C LEU A 186 -0.09 6.59 -10.55
N MET A 187 1.00 6.07 -10.01
CA MET A 187 2.18 6.90 -9.73
C MET A 187 2.87 7.37 -11.02
N GLU A 188 2.89 6.54 -12.07
CA GLU A 188 3.41 6.93 -13.39
C GLU A 188 2.52 8.02 -14.01
N ASP A 189 1.19 7.92 -13.86
CA ASP A 189 0.22 8.93 -14.33
C ASP A 189 0.33 10.25 -13.55
N ILE A 190 0.44 10.20 -12.21
CA ILE A 190 0.68 11.37 -11.34
C ILE A 190 1.96 12.10 -11.76
N ALA A 191 3.04 11.36 -12.01
CA ALA A 191 4.30 11.96 -12.42
C ALA A 191 4.21 12.54 -13.85
N ALA A 192 3.44 11.90 -14.75
CA ALA A 192 3.17 12.48 -16.06
C ALA A 192 2.40 13.80 -15.92
N GLU A 193 1.33 13.83 -15.12
CA GLU A 193 0.49 15.02 -14.94
C GLU A 193 1.28 16.20 -14.34
N LEU A 194 2.17 15.92 -13.38
CA LEU A 194 2.99 16.95 -12.75
C LEU A 194 4.08 17.52 -13.69
N TYR A 195 4.67 16.70 -14.56
CA TYR A 195 5.88 17.09 -15.30
C TYR A 195 5.71 17.20 -16.82
N CYS A 196 4.64 16.66 -17.41
CA CYS A 196 4.42 16.63 -18.85
C CYS A 196 3.29 17.56 -19.25
N GLY A 197 3.62 18.71 -19.82
CA GLY A 197 2.65 19.67 -20.34
C GLY A 197 2.16 20.68 -19.31
N THR A 198 0.92 21.13 -19.46
CA THR A 198 0.25 22.03 -18.51
C THR A 198 -0.49 21.20 -17.49
N THR A 199 -0.06 21.26 -16.23
CA THR A 199 -0.65 20.49 -15.13
C THR A 199 -2.11 20.90 -14.87
N ASP A 200 -3.01 19.92 -14.98
CA ASP A 200 -4.36 19.97 -14.45
C ASP A 200 -4.33 19.55 -12.97
N TRP A 201 -4.46 20.53 -12.09
CA TRP A 201 -4.42 20.32 -10.64
C TRP A 201 -5.65 19.62 -10.10
N VAL A 202 -6.77 19.62 -10.83
CA VAL A 202 -7.96 18.85 -10.46
C VAL A 202 -7.68 17.38 -10.69
N GLU A 203 -7.23 17.02 -11.90
CA GLU A 203 -6.87 15.64 -12.27
C GLU A 203 -5.74 15.11 -11.38
N LEU A 204 -4.68 15.89 -11.15
CA LEU A 204 -3.58 15.51 -10.27
C LEU A 204 -4.06 15.17 -8.85
N ASN A 205 -4.97 15.98 -8.30
CA ASN A 205 -5.52 15.75 -6.97
C ASN A 205 -6.44 14.51 -6.93
N GLU A 206 -7.18 14.24 -8.00
CA GLU A 206 -7.98 13.03 -8.15
C GLU A 206 -7.11 11.77 -8.24
N LEU A 207 -6.05 11.80 -9.04
CA LEU A 207 -5.07 10.72 -9.12
C LEU A 207 -4.39 10.45 -7.77
N LEU A 208 -4.01 11.51 -7.03
CA LEU A 208 -3.44 11.41 -5.68
C LEU A 208 -4.44 10.83 -4.66
N LYS A 209 -5.74 11.13 -4.78
CA LYS A 209 -6.78 10.49 -3.96
C LYS A 209 -6.93 9.01 -4.32
N GLU A 210 -6.93 8.68 -5.61
CA GLU A 210 -7.09 7.30 -6.07
C GLU A 210 -5.93 6.41 -5.64
N ILE A 211 -4.68 6.89 -5.75
CA ILE A 211 -3.52 6.13 -5.31
C ILE A 211 -3.52 5.93 -3.79
N ASN A 212 -3.92 6.93 -3.00
CA ASN A 212 -4.08 6.78 -1.54
C ASN A 212 -5.17 5.76 -1.20
N GLY A 213 -6.31 5.78 -1.91
CA GLY A 213 -7.36 4.77 -1.77
C GLY A 213 -6.88 3.35 -2.08
N THR A 214 -6.13 3.20 -3.18
CA THR A 214 -5.55 1.90 -3.59
C THR A 214 -4.48 1.43 -2.60
N MET A 215 -3.66 2.34 -2.07
CA MET A 215 -2.68 2.04 -1.03
C MET A 215 -3.38 1.57 0.25
N ASN A 216 -4.46 2.22 0.66
CA ASN A 216 -5.26 1.79 1.80
C ASN A 216 -5.87 0.38 1.61
N GLN A 217 -6.30 0.04 0.39
CA GLN A 217 -6.74 -1.32 0.07
C GLN A 217 -5.61 -2.34 0.23
N TRP A 218 -4.39 -2.02 -0.21
CA TRP A 218 -3.23 -2.88 -0.01
C TRP A 218 -2.86 -3.04 1.48
N PHE A 219 -2.92 -1.96 2.27
CA PHE A 219 -2.75 -2.05 3.73
C PHE A 219 -3.90 -2.80 4.42
N GLY A 220 -5.07 -2.85 3.79
CA GLY A 220 -6.23 -3.61 4.27
C GLY A 220 -6.00 -5.11 4.42
N PHE A 221 -4.94 -5.65 3.79
CA PHE A 221 -4.51 -7.05 3.95
C PHE A 221 -3.59 -7.29 5.17
N ILE A 222 -3.27 -6.24 5.91
CA ILE A 222 -2.36 -6.28 7.06
C ILE A 222 -3.18 -6.09 8.34
N ALA A 223 -2.74 -6.67 9.46
CA ALA A 223 -3.41 -6.45 10.73
C ALA A 223 -3.26 -4.97 11.15
N PRO A 224 -4.33 -4.30 11.63
CA PRO A 224 -4.27 -2.88 12.03
C PRO A 224 -3.18 -2.58 13.06
N GLN A 225 -2.91 -3.52 13.97
CA GLN A 225 -1.85 -3.39 14.97
C GLN A 225 -0.45 -3.31 14.33
N ASP A 226 -0.17 -4.14 13.33
CA ASP A 226 1.13 -4.15 12.65
C ASP A 226 1.32 -2.85 11.86
N VAL A 227 0.24 -2.34 11.26
CA VAL A 227 0.22 -1.04 10.58
C VAL A 227 0.54 0.09 11.57
N ALA A 228 -0.15 0.13 12.72
CA ALA A 228 0.09 1.14 13.75
C ALA A 228 1.52 1.09 14.31
N ASN A 229 2.06 -0.12 14.54
CA ASN A 229 3.44 -0.30 14.98
C ASN A 229 4.44 0.20 13.93
N ALA A 230 4.21 -0.11 12.65
CA ALA A 230 5.05 0.35 11.55
C ALA A 230 4.98 1.87 11.35
N GLU A 231 3.82 2.49 11.58
CA GLU A 231 3.65 3.95 11.56
C GLU A 231 4.46 4.62 12.67
N ALA A 232 4.40 4.10 13.90
CA ALA A 232 5.21 4.60 15.00
C ALA A 232 6.71 4.50 14.70
N LEU A 233 7.17 3.37 14.14
CA LEU A 233 8.56 3.19 13.73
C LEU A 233 8.96 4.10 12.56
N ALA A 234 8.07 4.29 11.59
CA ALA A 234 8.31 5.18 10.47
C ALA A 234 8.46 6.64 10.93
N GLN A 235 7.58 7.12 11.81
CA GLN A 235 7.65 8.46 12.38
C GLN A 235 8.90 8.65 13.24
N ALA A 236 9.26 7.66 14.06
CA ALA A 236 10.49 7.72 14.88
C ALA A 236 11.79 7.75 14.06
N THR A 237 11.75 7.27 12.81
CA THR A 237 12.91 7.31 11.88
C THR A 237 12.85 8.48 10.90
N VAL A 238 11.80 9.29 10.90
CA VAL A 238 11.77 10.57 10.17
C VAL A 238 12.34 11.62 11.12
N VAL A 239 13.66 11.82 11.03
CA VAL A 239 14.27 13.06 11.51
C VAL A 239 13.72 14.18 10.64
N GLU A 240 13.25 15.26 11.27
CA GLU A 240 12.61 16.41 10.63
C GLU A 240 13.31 16.80 9.32
N LEU A 241 12.58 16.71 8.20
CA LEU A 241 13.01 17.35 6.97
C LEU A 241 13.02 18.88 7.24
N PRO A 242 14.14 19.57 6.96
CA PRO A 242 14.27 21.00 7.20
C PRO A 242 13.31 21.84 6.35
#